data_AF-A0A1P8DP35-F1
#
_entry.id   AF-A0A1P8DP35-F1
#
_cell.length_a   1.000
_cell.length_b   1.000
_cell.length_c   1.000
_cell.angle_alpha   90.00
_cell.angle_beta   90.00
_cell.angle_gamma   90.00
#
_symmetry.space_group_name_H-M   'P 1'
#
loop_
_entity.id
_entity.type
_entity.pdbx_description
1 polymer ?
#
loop_
_entity_poly.entity_id
_entity_poly.type
_entity_poly.pdbx_seq_one_letter_code
_entity_poly.pdbx_strand_id
1 'polypeptide(L)'
;MKNRSITTFILIFVVPIFLIGVGIGSIGGFIAQWLAQIFELYENESKYEMVFWAFFIIGAVMGGVGGIQALFQFIRQKKNGARK
;
A
#
# COMPACT_ATOMS: atom_id res chain seq x y z
N MET A 1 7.91 -16.57 18.41
CA MET A 1 7.76 -15.09 18.46
C MET A 1 7.33 -14.63 19.86
N LYS A 2 8.05 -14.95 20.93
CA LYS A 2 7.44 -14.95 22.27
C LYS A 2 7.31 -13.57 22.95
N ASN A 3 7.73 -12.45 22.35
CA ASN A 3 7.60 -11.12 23.00
C ASN A 3 7.60 -9.89 22.06
N ARG A 4 7.30 -10.01 20.75
CA ARG A 4 7.19 -8.79 19.92
C ARG A 4 5.92 -8.02 20.29
N SER A 5 6.07 -6.74 20.64
CA SER A 5 4.94 -5.85 20.92
C SER A 5 4.18 -5.59 19.61
N ILE A 6 2.90 -5.22 19.73
CA ILE A 6 2.07 -4.86 18.57
C ILE A 6 2.73 -3.70 17.81
N THR A 7 3.29 -2.73 18.53
CA THR A 7 4.04 -1.60 17.98
C THR A 7 5.24 -2.05 17.14
N THR A 8 6.02 -3.02 17.62
CA THR A 8 7.15 -3.57 16.86
C THR A 8 6.70 -4.28 15.59
N PHE A 9 5.56 -4.99 15.62
CA PHE A 9 5.01 -5.63 14.42
C PHE A 9 4.54 -4.58 13.40
N ILE A 10 3.88 -3.51 13.85
CA ILE A 10 3.45 -2.41 12.99
C ILE A 10 4.67 -1.79 12.28
N LEU A 11 5.74 -1.49 13.01
CA LEU A 11 6.93 -0.86 12.44
C LEU A 11 7.71 -1.75 11.48
N ILE A 12 7.79 -3.07 11.72
CA ILE A 12 8.61 -3.98 10.92
C ILE A 12 7.83 -4.58 9.73
N PHE A 13 6.51 -4.65 9.82
CA PHE A 13 5.69 -5.28 8.78
C PHE A 13 4.67 -4.32 8.17
N VAL A 14 3.80 -3.70 8.98
CA VAL A 14 2.68 -2.91 8.47
C VAL A 14 3.17 -1.66 7.73
N VAL A 15 4.09 -0.91 8.32
CA VAL A 15 4.66 0.30 7.72
C VAL A 15 5.43 -0.02 6.43
N PRO A 16 6.34 -1.01 6.39
CA PRO A 16 7.00 -1.39 5.15
C PRO A 16 6.05 -1.85 4.04
N ILE A 17 5.02 -2.65 4.35
CA ILE A 17 4.03 -3.08 3.35
C ILE A 17 3.28 -1.87 2.78
N PHE A 18 2.88 -0.93 3.63
CA PHE A 18 2.25 0.31 3.19
C PHE A 18 3.17 1.13 2.28
N LEU A 19 4.43 1.32 2.67
CA LEU A 19 5.42 2.05 1.88
C LEU A 19 5.72 1.38 0.54
N ILE A 20 5.76 0.05 0.50
CA ILE A 20 5.91 -0.71 -0.76
C ILE A 20 4.69 -0.49 -1.65
N GLY A 21 3.47 -0.55 -1.09
CA GLY A 21 2.24 -0.29 -1.83
C GLY A 21 2.23 1.12 -2.44
N VAL A 22 2.58 2.14 -1.64
CA VAL A 22 2.74 3.52 -2.10
C VAL A 22 3.82 3.61 -3.20
N GLY A 23 4.98 2.98 -2.99
CA GLY A 23 6.07 3.00 -3.98
C GLY A 23 5.67 2.38 -5.32
N ILE A 24 5.02 1.21 -5.30
CA ILE A 24 4.50 0.56 -6.50
C ILE A 24 3.43 1.43 -7.17
N GLY A 25 2.51 2.01 -6.40
CA GLY A 25 1.48 2.92 -6.91
C GLY A 25 2.07 4.16 -7.57
N SER A 26 3.07 4.79 -6.96
CA SER A 26 3.78 5.94 -7.53
C SER A 26 4.50 5.61 -8.83
N ILE A 27 5.24 4.49 -8.87
CA ILE A 27 5.98 4.08 -10.08
C ILE A 27 5.00 3.72 -11.20
N GLY A 28 3.97 2.92 -10.89
CA GLY A 28 2.93 2.55 -11.85
C GLY A 28 2.16 3.77 -12.36
N GLY A 29 1.83 4.71 -11.47
CA GLY A 29 1.18 5.97 -11.81
C GLY A 29 2.05 6.84 -12.71
N PHE A 30 3.36 6.92 -12.45
CA PHE A 30 4.29 7.68 -13.28
C PHE A 30 4.37 7.09 -14.69
N ILE A 31 4.52 5.78 -14.80
CA ILE A 31 4.55 5.08 -16.09
C ILE A 31 3.22 5.25 -16.84
N ALA A 32 2.09 5.14 -16.14
CA ALA A 32 0.77 5.29 -16.73
C ALA A 32 0.50 6.73 -17.20
N GLN A 33 0.90 7.73 -16.42
CA GLN A 33 0.83 9.13 -16.81
C GLN A 33 1.70 9.40 -18.04
N TRP A 34 2.95 8.90 -18.05
CA TRP A 34 3.87 9.07 -19.17
C TRP A 34 3.35 8.41 -20.45
N LEU A 35 2.83 7.18 -20.36
CA LEU A 35 2.19 6.50 -21.49
C LEU A 35 0.97 7.29 -21.98
N ALA A 36 0.13 7.77 -21.07
CA ALA A 36 -1.06 8.53 -21.44
C ALA A 36 -0.68 9.80 -22.23
N GLN A 37 0.38 10.50 -21.81
CA GLN A 37 0.91 11.67 -22.52
C GLN A 37 1.44 11.31 -23.92
N ILE A 38 2.18 10.20 -24.07
CA ILE A 38 2.71 9.76 -25.38
C ILE A 38 1.59 9.49 -26.38
N PHE A 39 0.49 8.90 -25.92
CA PHE A 39 -0.65 8.57 -26.78
C PHE A 39 -1.65 9.73 -26.92
N GLU A 40 -1.36 10.90 -26.36
CA GLU A 40 -2.25 12.07 -26.35
C GLU A 40 -3.70 11.72 -25.94
N LEU A 41 -3.83 10.82 -24.97
CA LEU A 41 -5.11 10.23 -24.55
C LEU A 41 -6.13 11.24 -24.01
N TYR A 42 -5.67 12.42 -23.59
CA TYR A 42 -6.49 13.49 -23.03
C TYR A 42 -6.07 14.87 -23.55
N GLU A 43 -7.06 15.71 -23.89
CA GLU A 43 -6.81 17.11 -24.26
C GLU A 43 -6.39 17.99 -23.08
N ASN A 44 -6.81 17.62 -21.86
CA ASN A 44 -6.56 18.40 -20.66
C ASN A 44 -5.41 17.80 -19.85
N GLU A 45 -4.39 18.62 -19.57
CA GLU A 45 -3.21 18.21 -18.80
C GLU A 45 -3.55 17.64 -17.41
N SER A 46 -4.59 18.18 -16.77
CA SER A 46 -5.05 17.73 -15.45
C SER A 46 -5.53 16.27 -15.41
N LYS A 47 -6.00 15.72 -16.54
CA LYS A 47 -6.43 14.31 -16.62
C LYS A 47 -5.25 13.36 -16.58
N TYR A 48 -4.07 13.76 -17.09
CA TYR A 48 -2.85 12.95 -16.97
C TYR A 48 -2.39 12.85 -15.52
N GLU A 49 -2.50 13.93 -14.77
CA GLU A 49 -2.16 13.95 -13.35
C GLU A 49 -3.14 13.09 -12.53
N MET A 50 -4.43 13.08 -12.88
CA MET A 50 -5.42 12.17 -12.28
C MET A 50 -5.06 10.70 -12.45
N VAL A 51 -4.45 10.31 -13.59
CA VAL A 51 -3.98 8.93 -13.80
C VAL A 51 -2.93 8.57 -12.75
N PHE A 52 -1.92 9.41 -12.55
CA PHE A 52 -0.91 9.19 -11.52
C PHE A 52 -1.55 9.06 -10.14
N TRP A 53 -2.41 10.00 -9.76
CA TRP A 53 -3.06 10.01 -8.46
C TRP A 53 -3.95 8.79 -8.24
N ALA A 54 -4.62 8.28 -9.28
CA ALA A 54 -5.42 7.06 -9.19
C ALA A 54 -4.55 5.85 -8.80
N PHE A 55 -3.42 5.64 -9.49
CA PHE A 55 -2.50 4.55 -9.17
C PHE A 55 -1.83 4.72 -7.80
N PHE A 56 -1.46 5.95 -7.43
CA PHE A 56 -0.94 6.26 -6.10
C PHE A 56 -1.92 5.87 -5.00
N ILE A 57 -3.19 6.30 -5.12
CA ILE A 57 -4.24 6.00 -4.14
C ILE A 57 -4.50 4.50 -4.07
N ILE A 58 -4.58 3.81 -5.21
CA ILE A 58 -4.76 2.35 -5.24
C ILE A 58 -3.61 1.64 -4.52
N GLY A 59 -2.36 2.03 -4.80
CA GLY A 59 -1.19 1.47 -4.14
C GLY A 59 -1.20 1.69 -2.63
N ALA A 60 -1.54 2.90 -2.19
CA ALA A 60 -1.66 3.24 -0.77
C ALA A 60 -2.77 2.43 -0.08
N VAL A 61 -3.94 2.29 -0.72
CA VAL A 61 -5.08 1.54 -0.18
C VAL A 61 -4.74 0.05 -0.09
N MET A 62 -4.18 -0.55 -1.15
CA MET A 62 -3.79 -1.96 -1.13
C MET A 62 -2.72 -2.25 -0.07
N GLY A 63 -1.69 -1.41 0.03
CA GLY A 63 -0.67 -1.52 1.06
C GLY A 63 -1.25 -1.39 2.47
N GLY A 64 -2.18 -0.45 2.67
CA GLY A 64 -2.87 -0.24 3.94
C GLY A 64 -3.74 -1.44 4.34
N VAL A 65 -4.59 -1.93 3.42
CA VAL A 65 -5.45 -3.08 3.64
C VAL A 65 -4.63 -4.33 3.95
N GLY A 66 -3.57 -4.60 3.16
CA GLY A 66 -2.68 -5.73 3.39
C GLY A 66 -1.99 -5.66 4.76
N GLY A 67 -1.51 -4.48 5.15
CA GLY A 67 -0.92 -4.24 6.47
C GLY A 67 -1.90 -4.46 7.62
N ILE A 68 -3.14 -3.96 7.48
CA ILE A 68 -4.20 -4.15 8.49
C ILE A 68 -4.60 -5.62 8.61
N GLN A 69 -4.73 -6.34 7.50
CA GLN A 69 -5.02 -7.78 7.51
C GLN A 69 -3.91 -8.57 8.23
N ALA A 70 -2.64 -8.26 7.95
CA ALA A 70 -1.51 -8.87 8.63
C ALA A 70 -1.52 -8.58 10.15
N LEU A 71 -1.86 -7.35 10.53
CA LEU A 71 -1.99 -6.96 11.94
C LEU A 71 -3.11 -7.73 12.66
N PHE A 72 -4.29 -7.85 12.04
CA PHE A 72 -5.40 -8.63 12.61
C PHE A 72 -5.02 -10.11 12.77
N GLN A 73 -4.35 -10.69 11.79
CA GLN A 73 -3.86 -12.07 11.88
C GLN A 73 -2.85 -12.23 13.02
N PHE A 74 -1.91 -11.29 13.18
CA PHE A 74 -0.94 -11.30 14.27
C PHE A 74 -1.61 -11.22 15.65
N ILE A 75 -2.57 -10.30 15.84
CA ILE A 75 -3.32 -10.16 17.10
C ILE A 75 -4.11 -11.43 17.40
N ARG A 76 -4.78 -12.01 16.40
CA ARG A 76 -5.55 -13.25 16.54
C ARG A 76 -4.66 -14.44 16.90
N GLN A 77 -3.50 -14.57 16.27
CA GLN A 77 -2.52 -15.61 16.62
C GLN A 77 -1.98 -15.43 18.04
N LYS A 78 -1.65 -14.20 18.46
CA LYS A 78 -1.19 -13.92 19.82
C LYS A 78 -2.26 -14.28 20.87
N LYS A 79 -3.54 -13.95 20.61
CA LYS A 79 -4.68 -14.29 21.48
C LYS A 79 -4.92 -15.80 21.57
N ASN A 80 -4.84 -16.52 20.44
CA ASN A 80 -5.08 -17.96 20.41
C ASN A 80 -3.89 -18.77 20.94
N GLY A 81 -2.66 -18.30 20.74
CA GLY A 81 -1.45 -18.91 21.31
C GLY A 81 -1.31 -18.71 22.81
N ALA A 82 -2.00 -17.72 23.40
CA ALA A 82 -2.09 -17.54 24.86
C ALA A 82 -3.20 -18.39 25.51
N ARG A 83 -4.02 -19.09 24.73
CA ARG A 83 -5.08 -20.01 25.19
C ARG A 83 -4.68 -21.49 25.14
N LYS A 84 -3.47 -21.81 24.69
CA LYS A 84 -2.83 -23.14 24.79
C LYS A 84 -1.79 -23.11 25.89
#